data_AF-A0A2U1TMA4-F1
#
_entry.id   AF-A0A2U1TMA4-F1
#
_cell.length_a   1.000
_cell.length_b   1.000
_cell.length_c   1.000
_cell.angle_alpha   90.00
_cell.angle_beta   90.00
_cell.angle_gamma   90.00
#
_symmetry.space_group_name_H-M   'P 1'
#
loop_
_entity.id
_entity.type
_entity.pdbx_description
1 polymer ?
#
loop_
_entity_poly.entity_id
_entity_poly.type
_entity_poly.pdbx_seq_one_letter_code
_entity_poly.pdbx_strand_id
1 'polypeptide(L)'
;MTPTNDQQIEQEIQTKGLTAPRVTPEHIASVIRSEFYFTAGDGVRGESHMGTSPAGIAKSLNQLTTCVLVLRNGFTVTGESACVSPDNFNAELGRKYAREKAINKIWELEGYLLKQRLYEQSATMPSNAEPVTLYRDQLVSINGIPFFLLGDVQAYSGSKGNVALAFEPQPECSGDEACR
;
A
#
# COMPACT_ATOMS: atom_id res chain seq x y z
N MET A 1 2.13 -23.35 -16.33
CA MET A 1 1.68 -22.00 -16.74
C MET A 1 2.91 -21.28 -17.25
N THR A 2 3.01 -21.08 -18.56
CA THR A 2 3.96 -20.13 -19.13
C THR A 2 3.78 -18.78 -18.44
N PRO A 3 4.85 -18.07 -18.06
CA PRO A 3 4.70 -16.69 -17.62
C PRO A 3 4.09 -15.94 -18.80
N THR A 4 2.80 -15.62 -18.69
CA THR A 4 2.17 -14.76 -19.67
C THR A 4 3.01 -13.49 -19.69
N ASN A 5 3.47 -13.09 -20.88
CA ASN A 5 4.27 -11.89 -20.98
C ASN A 5 3.34 -10.73 -20.61
N ASP A 6 3.49 -10.18 -19.41
CA ASP A 6 2.61 -9.11 -18.89
C ASP A 6 2.50 -7.94 -19.88
N GLN A 7 3.54 -7.71 -20.69
CA GLN A 7 3.54 -6.72 -21.78
C GLN A 7 2.56 -7.08 -22.90
N GLN A 8 2.45 -8.36 -23.27
CA GLN A 8 1.49 -8.82 -24.28
C GLN A 8 0.05 -8.68 -23.78
N ILE A 9 -0.21 -8.97 -22.51
CA ILE A 9 -1.54 -8.75 -21.90
C ILE A 9 -1.88 -7.26 -21.94
N GLU A 10 -0.97 -6.39 -21.53
CA GLU A 10 -1.21 -4.95 -21.55
C GLU A 10 -1.46 -4.44 -22.98
N GLN A 11 -0.70 -4.91 -23.97
CA GLN A 11 -0.93 -4.58 -25.38
C GLN A 11 -2.33 -5.00 -25.86
N GLU A 12 -2.82 -6.18 -25.48
CA GLU A 12 -4.16 -6.65 -25.83
C GLU A 12 -5.25 -5.79 -25.18
N ILE A 13 -5.08 -5.42 -23.90
CA ILE A 13 -6.00 -4.53 -23.17
C ILE A 13 -6.10 -3.16 -23.86
N GLN A 14 -4.95 -2.60 -24.24
CA GLN A 14 -4.88 -1.32 -24.96
C GLN A 14 -5.56 -1.42 -26.34
N THR A 15 -5.30 -2.50 -27.08
CA THR A 15 -5.93 -2.76 -28.39
C THR A 15 -7.45 -2.84 -28.29
N LYS A 16 -7.97 -3.36 -27.17
CA LYS A 16 -9.41 -3.43 -26.88
C LYS A 16 -10.02 -2.10 -26.38
N GLY A 17 -9.24 -1.04 -26.26
CA GLY A 17 -9.73 0.28 -25.84
C GLY A 17 -10.18 0.35 -24.38
N LEU A 18 -9.69 -0.54 -23.51
CA LEU A 18 -10.05 -0.55 -22.10
C LEU A 18 -9.25 0.55 -21.37
N THR A 19 -9.89 1.63 -20.91
CA THR A 19 -9.20 2.82 -20.37
C THR A 19 -9.28 2.99 -18.85
N ALA A 20 -9.89 2.05 -18.13
CA ALA A 20 -10.01 2.11 -16.68
C ALA A 20 -8.63 2.12 -15.98
N PRO A 21 -8.47 2.83 -14.84
CA PRO A 21 -7.22 2.82 -14.07
C PRO A 21 -6.79 1.39 -13.72
N ARG A 22 -5.52 1.06 -13.94
CA ARG A 22 -4.94 -0.25 -13.68
C ARG A 22 -3.46 -0.15 -13.36
N VAL A 23 -2.92 -1.23 -12.82
CA VAL A 23 -1.48 -1.43 -12.64
C VAL A 23 -0.90 -1.92 -13.97
N THR A 24 0.27 -1.43 -14.36
CA THR A 24 0.96 -1.85 -15.60
C THR A 24 2.29 -2.53 -15.30
N PRO A 25 2.85 -3.30 -16.26
CA PRO A 25 4.16 -3.92 -16.09
C PRO A 25 5.27 -2.90 -15.82
N GLU A 26 5.21 -1.73 -16.47
CA GLU A 26 6.16 -0.62 -16.27
C GLU A 26 6.06 -0.06 -14.85
N HIS A 27 4.84 0.07 -14.31
CA HIS A 27 4.63 0.48 -12.93
C HIS A 27 5.26 -0.51 -11.95
N ILE A 28 5.03 -1.82 -12.15
CA ILE A 28 5.62 -2.88 -11.32
C ILE A 28 7.15 -2.86 -11.37
N ALA A 29 7.73 -2.69 -12.56
CA ALA A 29 9.17 -2.54 -12.69
C ALA A 29 9.68 -1.28 -11.98
N SER A 30 8.91 -0.18 -12.06
CA SER A 30 9.28 1.09 -11.45
C SER A 30 9.30 1.05 -9.92
N VAL A 31 8.42 0.27 -9.27
CA VAL A 31 8.36 0.22 -7.80
C VAL A 31 9.48 -0.59 -7.16
N ILE A 32 10.15 -1.46 -7.92
CA ILE A 32 11.30 -2.25 -7.44
C ILE A 32 12.54 -1.36 -7.39
N ARG A 33 13.17 -1.24 -6.22
CA ARG A 33 14.40 -0.48 -6.01
C ARG A 33 15.66 -1.33 -6.14
N SER A 34 15.66 -2.52 -5.54
CA SER A 34 16.80 -3.43 -5.55
C SER A 34 16.38 -4.88 -5.36
N GLU A 35 17.20 -5.80 -5.85
CA GLU A 35 16.98 -7.25 -5.76
C GLU A 35 18.20 -7.97 -5.16
N PHE A 36 17.93 -8.94 -4.30
CA PHE A 36 18.94 -9.77 -3.64
C PHE A 36 18.57 -11.23 -3.77
N TYR A 37 19.57 -12.10 -3.89
CA TYR A 37 19.37 -13.54 -4.02
C TYR A 37 20.32 -14.29 -3.11
N PHE A 38 19.80 -15.29 -2.43
CA PHE A 38 20.59 -16.21 -1.60
C PHE A 38 19.85 -17.53 -1.48
N THR A 39 20.58 -18.60 -1.16
CA THR A 39 19.95 -19.86 -0.77
C THR A 39 19.61 -19.84 0.71
N ALA A 40 18.63 -20.64 1.16
CA ALA A 40 18.40 -20.80 2.61
C ALA A 40 19.67 -21.25 3.35
N GLY A 41 20.53 -22.03 2.68
CA GLY A 41 21.84 -22.41 3.20
C GLY A 41 22.77 -21.21 3.41
N ASP A 42 22.78 -20.24 2.50
CA ASP A 42 23.55 -18.99 2.65
C ASP A 42 22.98 -18.13 3.80
N GLY A 43 21.66 -18.07 3.94
CA GLY A 43 21.00 -17.36 5.04
C GLY A 43 21.39 -17.93 6.41
N VAL A 44 21.34 -19.25 6.58
CA VAL A 44 21.78 -19.93 7.82
C VAL A 44 23.27 -19.70 8.07
N ARG A 45 24.11 -19.78 7.03
CA ARG A 45 25.56 -19.51 7.18
C ARG A 45 25.85 -18.06 7.58
N GLY A 46 25.06 -17.10 7.11
CA GLY A 46 25.20 -15.69 7.46
C GLY A 46 24.72 -15.34 8.87
N GLU A 47 23.76 -16.08 9.42
CA GLU A 47 23.24 -15.89 10.78
C GLU A 47 24.13 -16.53 11.85
N SER A 48 24.67 -17.73 11.60
CA SER A 48 25.31 -18.51 12.65
C SER A 48 26.65 -17.91 13.10
N HIS A 49 26.65 -17.24 14.27
CA HIS A 49 27.83 -16.76 14.97
C HIS A 49 28.87 -17.85 15.34
N MET A 50 28.47 -19.13 15.29
CA MET A 50 29.26 -20.29 15.72
C MET A 50 29.95 -21.04 14.57
N GLY A 51 29.91 -20.51 13.34
CA GLY A 51 30.40 -21.24 12.18
C GLY A 51 29.49 -22.42 11.80
N THR A 52 29.69 -22.94 10.59
CA THR A 52 28.71 -23.64 9.75
C THR A 52 28.27 -25.05 10.20
N SER A 53 28.41 -25.43 11.48
CA SER A 53 28.04 -26.77 11.95
C SER A 53 26.59 -27.19 11.64
N PRO A 54 25.57 -26.31 11.65
CA PRO A 54 24.20 -26.69 11.27
C PRO A 54 23.93 -26.68 9.76
N ALA A 55 24.53 -25.76 9.00
CA ALA A 55 24.32 -25.65 7.55
C ALA A 55 24.88 -26.85 6.77
N GLY A 56 25.81 -27.61 7.37
CA GLY A 56 26.33 -28.86 6.83
C GLY A 56 25.36 -30.06 6.93
N ILE A 57 24.29 -29.98 7.73
CA ILE A 57 23.43 -31.15 8.03
C ILE A 57 22.26 -31.27 7.04
N ALA A 58 21.66 -30.16 6.59
CA ALA A 58 20.50 -30.18 5.70
C ALA A 58 20.85 -29.72 4.28
N LYS A 59 21.30 -30.66 3.41
CA LYS A 59 21.62 -30.40 1.99
C LYS A 59 20.47 -29.73 1.21
N SER A 60 19.22 -29.93 1.64
CA SER A 60 18.03 -29.30 1.07
C SER A 60 18.04 -27.78 1.15
N LEU A 61 18.73 -27.18 2.12
CA LEU A 61 18.82 -25.73 2.27
C LEU A 61 19.53 -25.06 1.09
N ASN A 62 20.46 -25.76 0.43
CA ASN A 62 21.17 -25.23 -0.73
C ASN A 62 20.32 -25.30 -2.03
N GLN A 63 19.15 -25.94 -1.99
CA GLN A 63 18.24 -26.09 -3.14
C GLN A 63 17.09 -25.07 -3.11
N LEU A 64 16.93 -24.36 -1.99
CA LEU A 64 15.92 -23.33 -1.80
C LEU A 64 16.54 -21.97 -2.11
N THR A 65 16.21 -21.40 -3.27
CA THR A 65 16.59 -20.03 -3.65
C THR A 65 15.53 -19.05 -3.18
N THR A 66 15.95 -18.01 -2.48
CA THR A 66 15.12 -16.89 -2.07
C THR A 66 15.52 -15.65 -2.87
N CYS A 67 14.51 -14.94 -3.39
CA CYS A 67 14.63 -13.60 -3.96
C CYS A 67 14.02 -12.62 -2.95
N VAL A 68 14.73 -11.51 -2.68
CA VAL A 68 14.24 -10.40 -1.87
C VAL A 68 14.25 -9.14 -2.72
N LEU A 69 13.07 -8.59 -2.95
CA LEU A 69 12.87 -7.32 -3.62
C LEU A 69 12.60 -6.23 -2.58
N VAL A 70 13.39 -5.17 -2.61
CA VAL A 70 13.12 -3.95 -1.82
C VAL A 70 12.38 -2.98 -2.72
N LEU A 71 11.21 -2.54 -2.30
CA LEU A 71 10.40 -1.56 -3.02
C LEU A 71 10.84 -0.13 -2.70
N ARG A 72 10.46 0.84 -3.53
CA ARG A 72 10.82 2.27 -3.34
C ARG A 72 10.34 2.85 -2.01
N ASN A 73 9.23 2.37 -1.47
CA ASN A 73 8.71 2.76 -0.16
C ASN A 73 9.44 2.09 1.02
N GLY A 74 10.43 1.23 0.76
CA GLY A 74 11.18 0.50 1.77
C GLY A 74 10.57 -0.84 2.18
N PHE A 75 9.38 -1.20 1.68
CA PHE A 75 8.78 -2.51 1.93
C PHE A 75 9.54 -3.62 1.22
N THR A 76 9.64 -4.79 1.83
CA THR A 76 10.34 -5.96 1.26
C THR A 76 9.35 -7.03 0.85
N VAL A 77 9.50 -7.53 -0.38
CA VAL A 77 8.71 -8.65 -0.91
C VAL A 77 9.65 -9.80 -1.24
N THR A 78 9.32 -11.00 -0.79
CA THR A 78 10.12 -12.20 -1.02
C THR A 78 9.46 -13.14 -2.01
N GLY A 79 10.26 -13.97 -2.68
CA GLY A 79 9.77 -15.10 -3.45
C GLY A 79 10.75 -16.27 -3.35
N GLU A 80 10.21 -17.48 -3.41
CA GLU A 80 10.94 -18.70 -3.07
C GLU A 80 10.84 -19.75 -4.18
N SER A 81 11.97 -20.33 -4.57
CA SER A 81 12.07 -21.44 -5.51
C SER A 81 12.81 -22.60 -4.86
N ALA A 82 12.09 -23.68 -4.55
CA ALA A 82 12.65 -24.90 -3.99
C ALA A 82 12.77 -25.96 -5.09
N CYS A 83 13.97 -26.49 -5.32
CA CYS A 83 14.14 -27.67 -6.17
C CYS A 83 13.92 -28.95 -5.35
N VAL A 84 13.28 -29.95 -5.97
CA VAL A 84 12.94 -31.23 -5.32
C VAL A 84 14.12 -32.18 -5.27
N SER A 85 15.01 -32.12 -6.27
CA SER A 85 16.20 -32.96 -6.36
C SER A 85 17.46 -32.11 -6.53
N PRO A 86 18.53 -32.35 -5.76
CA PRO A 86 19.81 -31.67 -5.94
C PRO A 86 20.38 -31.86 -7.36
N ASP A 87 20.14 -33.01 -8.00
CA ASP A 87 20.65 -33.28 -9.36
C ASP A 87 20.01 -32.38 -10.42
N ASN A 88 18.81 -31.87 -10.13
CA ASN A 88 18.08 -30.95 -10.99
C ASN A 88 18.21 -29.50 -10.53
N PHE A 89 19.10 -29.21 -9.57
CA PHE A 89 19.29 -27.84 -9.10
C PHE A 89 19.98 -26.99 -10.18
N ASN A 90 19.32 -25.89 -10.54
CA ASN A 90 19.87 -24.87 -11.41
C ASN A 90 19.66 -23.50 -10.75
N ALA A 91 20.76 -22.85 -10.39
CA ALA A 91 20.73 -21.58 -9.65
C ALA A 91 20.08 -20.44 -10.47
N GLU A 92 20.27 -20.42 -11.78
CA GLU A 92 19.70 -19.39 -12.67
C GLU A 92 18.19 -19.54 -12.76
N LEU A 93 17.70 -20.77 -12.96
CA LEU A 93 16.25 -21.07 -12.94
C LEU A 93 15.66 -20.81 -11.56
N GLY A 94 16.37 -21.17 -10.49
CA GLY A 94 15.98 -20.86 -9.11
C GLY A 94 15.74 -19.37 -8.89
N ARG A 95 16.70 -18.53 -9.31
CA ARG A 95 16.58 -17.06 -9.24
C ARG A 95 15.43 -16.54 -10.08
N LYS A 96 15.29 -17.01 -11.31
CA LYS A 96 14.20 -16.62 -12.22
C LYS A 96 12.84 -16.85 -11.57
N TYR A 97 12.56 -18.07 -11.13
CA TYR A 97 11.25 -18.40 -10.56
C TYR A 97 11.00 -17.76 -9.19
N ALA A 98 12.04 -17.60 -8.37
CA ALA A 98 11.93 -16.88 -7.11
C ALA A 98 11.57 -15.40 -7.35
N ARG A 99 12.18 -14.76 -8.35
CA ARG A 99 11.88 -13.39 -8.76
C ARG A 99 10.46 -13.24 -9.31
N GLU A 100 10.05 -14.13 -10.21
CA GLU A 100 8.69 -14.13 -10.77
C GLU A 100 7.63 -14.23 -9.66
N LYS A 101 7.83 -15.12 -8.67
CA LYS A 101 6.92 -15.22 -7.52
C LYS A 101 6.90 -13.95 -6.66
N ALA A 102 8.03 -13.29 -6.45
CA ALA A 102 8.08 -12.03 -5.73
C ALA A 102 7.33 -10.92 -6.50
N ILE A 103 7.48 -10.86 -7.82
CA ILE A 103 6.76 -9.92 -8.69
C ILE A 103 5.25 -10.13 -8.65
N ASN A 104 4.79 -11.38 -8.67
CA ASN A 104 3.35 -11.68 -8.55
C ASN A 104 2.75 -11.14 -7.25
N LYS A 105 3.48 -11.21 -6.13
CA LYS A 105 3.05 -10.58 -4.88
C LYS A 105 2.99 -9.05 -4.99
N ILE A 106 3.91 -8.42 -5.72
CA ILE A 106 3.87 -6.96 -5.97
C ILE A 106 2.62 -6.60 -6.80
N TRP A 107 2.26 -7.40 -7.81
CA TRP A 107 1.01 -7.21 -8.56
C TRP A 107 -0.22 -7.18 -7.66
N GLU A 108 -0.34 -8.12 -6.73
CA GLU A 108 -1.44 -8.17 -5.74
C GLU A 108 -1.45 -6.91 -4.85
N LEU A 109 -0.28 -6.50 -4.34
CA LEU A 109 -0.13 -5.34 -3.47
C LEU A 109 -0.46 -4.02 -4.19
N GLU A 110 0.08 -3.80 -5.39
CA GLU A 110 -0.19 -2.59 -6.18
C GLU A 110 -1.63 -2.54 -6.65
N GLY A 111 -2.24 -3.69 -6.94
CA GLY A 111 -3.68 -3.81 -7.24
C GLY A 111 -4.54 -3.38 -6.06
N TYR A 112 -4.22 -3.87 -4.85
CA TYR A 112 -4.88 -3.44 -3.62
C TYR A 112 -4.71 -1.93 -3.36
N LEU A 113 -3.47 -1.40 -3.47
CA LEU A 113 -3.19 0.02 -3.27
C LEU A 113 -3.91 0.91 -4.28
N LEU A 114 -4.03 0.48 -5.54
CA LEU A 114 -4.83 1.18 -6.54
C LEU A 114 -6.30 1.23 -6.14
N LYS A 115 -6.87 0.09 -5.73
CA LYS A 115 -8.27 0.02 -5.30
C LYS A 115 -8.53 0.89 -4.08
N GLN A 116 -7.61 0.90 -3.12
CA GLN A 116 -7.68 1.76 -1.93
C GLN A 116 -7.69 3.24 -2.31
N ARG A 117 -6.77 3.68 -3.19
CA ARG A 117 -6.75 5.06 -3.70
C ARG A 117 -8.06 5.47 -4.37
N LEU A 118 -8.63 4.59 -5.20
CA LEU A 118 -9.93 4.84 -5.84
C LEU A 118 -11.07 4.92 -4.81
N TYR A 119 -11.03 4.10 -3.77
CA TYR A 119 -12.01 4.14 -2.69
C TYR A 119 -11.94 5.48 -1.93
N GLU A 120 -10.74 5.92 -1.53
CA GLU A 120 -10.52 7.20 -0.84
C GLU A 120 -10.94 8.40 -1.68
N GLN A 121 -10.61 8.40 -2.98
CA GLN A 121 -11.07 9.42 -3.93
C GLN A 121 -12.59 9.47 -4.03
N SER A 122 -13.27 8.32 -4.00
CA SER A 122 -14.74 8.26 -4.01
C SER A 122 -15.39 8.64 -2.68
N ALA A 123 -14.66 8.51 -1.57
CA ALA A 123 -15.13 8.82 -0.22
C ALA A 123 -14.92 10.30 0.17
N THR A 124 -13.99 10.99 -0.49
CA THR A 124 -13.75 12.43 -0.30
C THR A 124 -14.89 13.20 -0.98
N MET A 125 -15.75 13.85 -0.18
CA MET A 125 -16.94 14.61 -0.61
C MET A 125 -16.60 15.78 -1.56
N PRO A 126 -17.55 16.24 -2.40
CA PRO A 126 -17.33 17.32 -3.36
C PRO A 126 -16.95 18.62 -2.66
N SER A 127 -15.94 19.32 -3.19
CA SER A 127 -15.49 20.66 -2.81
C SER A 127 -16.56 21.76 -2.93
N ASN A 128 -17.80 21.41 -3.26
CA ASN A 128 -18.93 22.32 -3.49
C ASN A 128 -20.08 22.07 -2.51
N ALA A 129 -19.84 21.43 -1.36
CA ALA A 129 -20.80 21.47 -0.27
C ALA A 129 -20.88 22.93 0.21
N GLU A 130 -21.96 23.64 -0.13
CA GLU A 130 -22.18 24.99 0.39
C GLU A 130 -22.22 24.93 1.93
N PRO A 131 -21.56 25.88 2.62
CA PRO A 131 -21.60 25.93 4.08
C PRO A 131 -23.07 26.07 4.51
N VAL A 132 -23.59 25.05 5.19
CA VAL A 132 -24.92 25.12 5.77
C VAL A 132 -24.82 25.98 7.03
N THR A 133 -25.33 27.21 6.94
CA THR A 133 -25.47 28.08 8.12
C THR A 133 -26.62 27.53 8.97
N LEU A 134 -26.31 27.00 10.16
CA LEU A 134 -27.32 26.55 11.11
C LEU A 134 -27.81 27.75 11.93
N TYR A 135 -29.11 28.04 11.85
CA TYR A 135 -29.71 29.12 12.65
C TYR A 135 -29.96 28.65 14.09
N ARG A 136 -29.83 29.60 15.03
CA ARG A 136 -29.91 29.45 16.50
C ARG A 136 -31.06 28.59 17.03
N ASP A 137 -32.15 28.49 16.26
CA ASP A 137 -33.40 27.85 16.69
C ASP A 137 -33.50 26.36 16.28
N GLN A 138 -32.50 25.81 15.58
CA GLN A 138 -32.49 24.41 15.08
C GLN A 138 -31.61 23.44 15.90
N LEU A 139 -31.31 23.77 17.16
CA LEU A 139 -30.29 23.09 17.96
C LEU A 139 -30.49 21.58 18.15
N VAL A 140 -29.49 20.82 17.68
CA VAL A 140 -29.25 19.41 18.01
C VAL A 140 -28.55 19.35 19.37
N SER A 141 -29.18 18.73 20.36
CA SER A 141 -28.51 18.35 21.61
C SER A 141 -27.52 17.23 21.32
N ILE A 142 -26.22 17.47 21.52
CA ILE A 142 -25.20 16.40 21.58
C ILE A 142 -24.87 16.16 23.06
N ASN A 143 -25.20 14.98 23.56
CA ASN A 143 -24.95 14.57 24.96
C ASN A 143 -25.47 15.55 26.03
N GLY A 144 -26.59 16.23 25.76
CA GLY A 144 -27.27 17.08 26.74
C GLY A 144 -26.59 18.43 27.03
N ILE A 145 -25.55 18.79 26.27
CA ILE A 145 -24.91 20.10 26.38
C ILE A 145 -25.58 21.07 25.40
N PRO A 146 -26.21 22.16 25.88
CA PRO A 146 -26.74 23.18 25.00
C PRO A 146 -25.59 23.98 24.37
N PHE A 147 -25.56 24.03 23.05
CA PHE A 147 -24.43 24.47 22.23
C PHE A 147 -24.07 25.97 22.31
N PHE A 148 -24.80 26.78 23.09
CA PHE A 148 -24.62 28.25 23.19
C PHE A 148 -23.29 28.70 23.82
N LEU A 149 -22.38 27.78 24.19
CA LEU A 149 -21.14 28.05 24.94
C LEU A 149 -19.86 27.91 24.11
N LEU A 150 -19.95 27.52 22.84
CA LEU A 150 -18.81 27.42 21.93
C LEU A 150 -19.13 28.34 20.74
N GLY A 151 -18.17 29.18 20.32
CA GLY A 151 -18.35 30.19 19.28
C GLY A 151 -18.76 29.61 17.91
N ASP A 152 -18.79 30.45 16.87
CA ASP A 152 -19.30 30.07 15.54
C ASP A 152 -18.76 28.71 15.05
N VAL A 153 -19.68 27.76 14.79
CA VAL A 153 -19.35 26.40 14.32
C VAL A 153 -19.99 26.17 12.96
N GLN A 154 -19.16 25.77 11.99
CA GLN A 154 -19.65 25.30 10.71
C GLN A 154 -19.93 23.80 10.77
N ALA A 155 -21.15 23.41 10.40
CA ALA A 155 -21.56 22.01 10.34
C ALA A 155 -21.66 21.57 8.88
N TYR A 156 -21.01 20.45 8.56
CA TYR A 156 -21.07 19.85 7.24
C TYR A 156 -21.86 18.54 7.32
N SER A 157 -23.00 18.50 6.62
CA SER A 157 -23.81 17.30 6.46
C SER A 157 -23.27 16.46 5.30
N GLY A 158 -22.65 15.32 5.59
CA GLY A 158 -22.30 14.35 4.57
C GLY A 158 -23.53 13.61 4.03
N SER A 159 -23.53 13.24 2.75
CA SER A 159 -24.62 12.51 2.05
C SER A 159 -25.05 11.15 2.65
N LYS A 160 -24.37 10.69 3.71
CA LYS A 160 -24.68 9.46 4.45
C LYS A 160 -25.16 9.69 5.89
N GLY A 161 -25.56 10.92 6.24
CA GLY A 161 -26.11 11.25 7.56
C GLY A 161 -25.08 11.49 8.67
N ASN A 162 -23.79 11.54 8.34
CA ASN A 162 -22.74 11.92 9.29
C ASN A 162 -22.54 13.45 9.22
N VAL A 163 -22.59 14.11 10.38
CA VAL A 163 -22.32 15.55 10.52
C VAL A 163 -20.90 15.73 11.05
N ALA A 164 -20.05 16.42 10.29
CA ALA A 164 -18.74 16.87 10.76
C ALA A 164 -18.86 18.32 11.27
N LEU A 165 -18.35 18.59 12.47
CA LEU A 165 -18.30 19.93 13.05
C LEU A 165 -16.87 20.45 12.92
N ALA A 166 -16.69 21.59 12.26
CA ALA A 166 -15.43 22.31 12.23
C ALA A 166 -15.57 23.58 13.08
N PHE A 167 -14.67 23.74 14.05
CA PHE A 167 -14.55 24.98 14.82
C PHE A 167 -13.65 25.93 14.05
N GLU A 168 -14.12 27.14 13.75
CA GLU A 168 -13.22 28.16 13.23
C GLU A 168 -12.19 28.52 14.30
N PRO A 169 -10.88 28.53 13.98
CA PRO A 169 -9.89 29.06 14.90
C PRO A 169 -10.24 30.53 15.14
N GLN A 170 -10.48 30.89 16.40
CA GLN A 170 -10.69 32.28 16.77
C GLN A 170 -9.46 33.08 16.30
N PRO A 171 -9.65 34.25 15.66
CA PRO A 171 -8.52 35.09 15.32
C PRO A 171 -7.75 35.38 16.62
N GLU A 172 -6.46 35.06 16.63
CA GLU A 172 -5.61 35.36 17.77
C GLU A 172 -5.73 36.86 18.08
N CYS A 173 -6.19 37.19 19.30
CA CYS A 173 -6.28 38.56 19.76
C CYS A 173 -4.86 39.13 19.90
N SER A 174 -4.33 39.69 18.82
CA SER A 174 -3.13 40.51 18.86
C SER A 174 -3.49 41.87 19.45
N GLY A 175 -2.93 42.17 20.62
CA GLY A 175 -2.80 43.48 21.30
C GLY A 175 -3.82 44.60 21.01
N ASP A 176 -4.47 45.02 22.10
CA ASP A 176 -4.95 46.39 22.39
C ASP A 176 -6.21 46.97 21.71
N GLU A 177 -7.10 46.16 21.12
CA GLU A 177 -8.49 46.62 20.91
C GLU A 177 -9.53 45.65 21.49
N ALA A 178 -10.41 46.21 22.31
CA ALA A 178 -11.35 45.50 23.16
C ALA A 178 -12.35 44.65 22.35
N CYS A 179 -12.40 43.34 22.66
CA CYS A 179 -13.59 42.53 22.42
C CYS A 179 -14.77 43.13 23.20
N ARG A 180 -15.83 43.53 22.48
CA ARG A 180 -17.17 43.70 23.04
C ARG A 180 -18.00 42.46 22.75
#